data_AF-A0A645G5B5-F1
#
_entry.id   AF-A0A645G5B5-F1
#
_cell.length_a   1.000
_cell.length_b   1.000
_cell.length_c   1.000
_cell.angle_alpha   90.00
_cell.angle_beta   90.00
_cell.angle_gamma   90.00
#
_symmetry.space_group_name_H-M   'P 1'
#
loop_
_entity.id
_entity.type
_entity.pdbx_description
1 polymer ?
#
loop_
_entity_poly.entity_id
_entity_poly.type
_entity_poly.pdbx_seq_one_letter_code
_entity_poly.pdbx_strand_id
1 'polypeptide(L)'
;MNNTDKALECYYNALDLCHEDKFMLTTLYKISNLLLNIDNELARKHIDLEVLIRKNEGWRVKNNELDLLKQLSDYEENTDYNSLKEELKSLWKRKANEGKEIYEGIVDKVLDNGNGFIKYKENKSIFFKKDKRNKFNVGDKVIFYMEKSYDRKKEKYSEAATQLRYKK
;
A
#
# COMPACT_ATOMS: atom_id res chain seq x y z
N MET A 1 -0.95 20.77 5.35
CA MET A 1 -0.59 19.41 5.78
C MET A 1 0.50 19.51 6.83
N ASN A 2 0.22 19.10 8.06
CA ASN A 2 1.18 19.18 9.18
C ASN A 2 2.24 18.05 9.05
N ASN A 3 3.26 18.03 9.92
CA ASN A 3 4.33 17.02 9.86
C ASN A 3 3.82 15.60 10.17
N THR A 4 2.81 15.47 11.02
CA THR A 4 2.17 14.19 11.38
C THR A 4 1.47 13.58 10.17
N ASP A 5 0.69 14.37 9.43
CA ASP A 5 -0.02 13.92 8.22
C ASP A 5 0.97 13.43 7.16
N LYS A 6 2.06 14.17 6.94
CA LYS A 6 3.13 13.76 6.02
C LYS A 6 3.79 12.46 6.44
N ALA A 7 4.04 12.28 7.74
CA ALA A 7 4.64 11.06 8.26
C ALA A 7 3.69 9.85 8.09
N LEU A 8 2.39 10.03 8.37
CA LEU A 8 1.37 9.01 8.13
C LEU A 8 1.31 8.62 6.65
N GLU A 9 1.31 9.60 5.74
CA GLU A 9 1.34 9.37 4.30
C GLU A 9 2.57 8.53 3.90
N CYS A 10 3.76 8.90 4.39
CA CYS A 10 4.98 8.12 4.13
C CYS A 10 4.89 6.68 4.65
N TYR A 11 4.35 6.47 5.85
CA TYR A 11 4.20 5.12 6.41
C TYR A 11 3.18 4.27 5.64
N TYR A 12 2.02 4.84 5.27
CA TYR A 12 1.03 4.13 4.46
C TYR A 12 1.57 3.76 3.08
N ASN A 13 2.30 4.67 2.42
CA ASN A 13 2.97 4.38 1.16
C ASN A 13 4.01 3.25 1.32
N ALA A 14 4.81 3.29 2.38
CA ALA A 14 5.81 2.25 2.64
C ALA A 14 5.16 0.87 2.90
N LEU A 15 4.05 0.83 3.64
CA LEU A 15 3.31 -0.41 3.92
C LEU A 15 2.61 -0.97 2.68
N ASP A 16 2.03 -0.13 1.81
CA ASP A 16 1.41 -0.56 0.54
C ASP A 16 2.45 -1.17 -0.42
N LEU A 17 3.67 -0.61 -0.45
CA LEU A 17 4.77 -1.08 -1.29
C LEU A 17 5.50 -2.31 -0.71
N CYS A 18 5.32 -2.61 0.58
CA CYS A 18 6.00 -3.73 1.21
C CYS A 18 5.31 -5.06 0.86
N HIS A 19 6.08 -6.02 0.35
CA HIS A 19 5.55 -7.32 -0.07
C HIS A 19 5.94 -8.48 0.85
N GLU A 20 6.83 -8.23 1.82
CA GLU A 20 7.30 -9.24 2.78
C GLU A 20 7.06 -8.76 4.21
N ASP A 21 6.38 -9.58 5.02
CA ASP A 21 5.85 -9.16 6.32
C ASP A 21 6.94 -8.78 7.31
N LYS A 22 8.05 -9.51 7.30
CA LYS A 22 9.21 -9.23 8.13
C LYS A 22 9.78 -7.81 7.96
N PHE A 23 9.60 -7.19 6.78
CA PHE A 23 10.08 -5.84 6.52
C PHE A 23 9.08 -4.76 6.95
N MET A 24 7.85 -5.15 7.33
CA MET A 24 6.84 -4.21 7.81
C MET A 24 7.00 -3.84 9.29
N LEU A 25 7.66 -4.68 10.10
CA LEU A 25 7.68 -4.55 11.57
C LEU A 25 8.01 -3.14 12.08
N THR A 26 9.13 -2.56 11.63
CA THR A 26 9.54 -1.21 12.06
C THR A 26 8.53 -0.14 11.64
N THR A 27 7.91 -0.30 10.47
CA THR A 27 6.93 0.64 9.95
C THR A 27 5.62 0.55 10.72
N LEU A 28 5.16 -0.68 11.05
CA LEU A 28 4.00 -0.95 11.88
C LEU A 28 4.15 -0.33 13.28
N TYR A 29 5.29 -0.57 13.94
CA TYR A 29 5.57 0.05 15.23
C TYR A 29 5.49 1.59 15.18
N LYS A 30 6.14 2.20 14.18
CA LYS A 30 6.21 3.65 14.05
C LYS A 30 4.85 4.27 13.77
N ILE A 31 4.05 3.66 12.88
CA ILE A 31 2.72 4.18 12.57
C ILE A 31 1.78 4.01 13.78
N SER A 32 1.87 2.91 14.53
CA SER A 32 1.13 2.74 15.78
C SER A 32 1.43 3.85 16.79
N ASN A 33 2.71 4.15 17.01
CA ASN A 33 3.11 5.22 17.94
C ASN A 33 2.58 6.60 17.50
N LEU A 34 2.57 6.87 16.19
CA LEU A 34 2.07 8.13 15.66
C LEU A 34 0.54 8.25 15.83
N LEU A 35 -0.17 7.12 15.72
CA LEU A 35 -1.62 7.05 15.82
C LEU A 35 -2.14 7.07 17.28
N LEU A 36 -1.29 6.87 18.29
CA LEU A 36 -1.68 6.84 19.71
C LEU A 36 -2.47 8.05 20.22
N ASN A 37 -2.35 9.21 19.57
CA ASN A 37 -3.07 10.43 19.96
C ASN A 37 -4.05 10.89 18.88
N ILE A 38 -4.31 10.05 17.88
CA ILE A 38 -5.11 10.36 16.69
C ILE A 38 -6.26 9.36 16.57
N ASP A 39 -5.92 8.07 16.60
CA ASP A 39 -6.83 6.95 16.40
C ASP A 39 -6.26 5.72 17.11
N ASN A 40 -6.71 5.49 18.35
CA ASN A 40 -6.22 4.41 19.20
C ASN A 40 -6.59 3.03 18.65
N GLU A 41 -7.78 2.89 18.06
CA GLU A 41 -8.21 1.64 17.45
C GLU A 41 -7.26 1.29 16.29
N LEU A 42 -6.93 2.27 15.46
CA LEU A 42 -6.03 2.03 14.36
C LEU A 42 -4.58 1.82 14.82
N ALA A 43 -4.13 2.55 15.85
CA ALA A 43 -2.83 2.31 16.48
C ALA A 43 -2.72 0.85 16.94
N ARG A 44 -3.77 0.36 17.60
CA ARG A 44 -3.93 -1.03 18.10
C ARG A 44 -3.81 -2.04 16.99
N LYS A 45 -4.61 -1.92 15.93
CA LYS A 45 -4.56 -2.85 14.79
C LYS A 45 -3.16 -3.00 14.20
N HIS A 46 -2.42 -1.90 14.06
CA HIS A 46 -1.07 -1.94 13.51
C HIS A 46 -0.06 -2.65 14.44
N ILE A 47 -0.15 -2.43 15.76
CA ILE A 47 0.77 -3.08 16.71
C ILE A 47 0.40 -4.56 16.91
N ASP A 48 -0.90 -4.89 16.86
CA ASP A 48 -1.37 -6.29 16.86
C ASP A 48 -0.82 -7.04 15.66
N LEU A 49 -0.87 -6.44 14.46
CA LEU A 49 -0.31 -7.06 13.27
C LEU A 49 1.21 -7.26 13.41
N GLU A 50 1.95 -6.31 13.99
CA GLU A 50 3.39 -6.50 14.27
C GLU A 50 3.62 -7.72 15.17
N VAL A 51 2.88 -7.81 16.28
CA VAL A 51 3.00 -8.92 17.23
C VAL A 51 2.64 -10.25 16.60
N LEU A 52 1.59 -10.30 15.77
CA LEU A 52 1.20 -11.52 15.06
C LEU A 52 2.25 -11.94 14.03
N ILE A 53 2.85 -11.00 13.28
CA ILE A 53 3.97 -11.32 12.37
C ILE A 53 5.13 -11.94 13.16
N ARG A 54 5.52 -11.34 14.29
CA ARG A 54 6.60 -11.89 15.12
C ARG A 54 6.28 -13.29 15.63
N LYS A 55 5.07 -13.50 16.15
CA LYS A 55 4.61 -14.81 16.64
C LYS A 55 4.67 -15.86 15.53
N ASN A 56 4.17 -15.54 14.33
CA ASN A 56 4.19 -16.45 13.17
C ASN A 56 5.61 -16.81 12.71
N GLU A 57 6.55 -15.88 12.80
CA GLU A 57 7.96 -16.09 12.47
C GLU A 57 8.78 -16.75 13.61
N GLY A 58 8.15 -17.03 14.76
CA GLY A 58 8.82 -17.56 15.95
C GLY A 58 9.77 -16.55 16.63
N TRP A 59 9.58 -15.26 16.38
CA TRP A 59 10.39 -14.20 16.96
C TRP A 59 9.84 -13.70 18.29
N ARG A 60 10.75 -13.35 19.18
CA ARG A 60 10.40 -12.72 20.46
C ARG A 60 9.74 -11.36 20.21
N VAL A 61 8.61 -11.13 20.86
CA VAL A 61 7.95 -9.82 20.95
C VAL A 61 8.78 -8.93 21.89
N LYS A 62 9.12 -7.72 21.45
CA LYS A 62 9.96 -6.80 22.23
C LYS A 62 9.12 -6.12 23.32
N ASN A 63 9.77 -5.75 24.42
CA ASN A 63 9.09 -5.10 25.56
C ASN A 63 8.36 -3.81 25.12
N ASN A 64 8.97 -2.98 24.27
CA ASN A 64 8.35 -1.75 23.78
C ASN A 64 7.02 -2.00 23.04
N GLU A 65 6.90 -3.13 22.34
CA GLU A 65 5.67 -3.51 21.62
C GLU A 65 4.59 -3.92 22.62
N LEU A 66 4.96 -4.69 23.65
CA LEU A 66 4.07 -5.08 24.74
C LEU A 66 3.61 -3.85 25.55
N ASP A 67 4.50 -2.90 25.82
CA ASP A 67 4.17 -1.69 26.56
C ASP A 67 3.26 -0.77 25.76
N LEU A 68 3.43 -0.72 24.43
CA LEU A 68 2.50 -0.04 23.54
C LEU A 68 1.13 -0.70 23.54
N LEU A 69 1.07 -2.04 23.51
CA LEU A 69 -0.19 -2.77 23.63
C LEU A 69 -0.91 -2.51 24.96
N LYS A 70 -0.18 -2.44 26.08
CA LYS A 70 -0.80 -2.14 27.38
C LYS A 70 -1.45 -0.76 27.41
N GLN A 71 -0.87 0.23 26.73
CA GLN A 71 -1.42 1.59 26.64
C GLN A 71 -2.74 1.66 25.86
N LEU A 72 -3.01 0.68 24.99
CA LEU A 72 -4.16 0.66 24.09
C LEU A 72 -5.37 -0.13 24.64
N SER A 73 -5.32 -0.47 25.94
CA SER A 73 -6.35 -0.98 26.88
C SER A 73 -7.33 -2.10 26.50
N ASP A 74 -7.60 -2.44 25.24
CA ASP A 74 -8.55 -3.51 24.88
C ASP A 74 -7.90 -4.53 23.94
N TYR A 75 -7.04 -5.39 24.48
CA TYR A 75 -6.34 -6.40 23.67
C TYR A 75 -7.16 -7.68 23.70
N GLU A 76 -7.81 -8.00 22.58
CA GLU A 76 -8.37 -9.33 22.39
C GLU A 76 -7.34 -10.21 21.67
N GLU A 77 -6.91 -11.26 22.34
CA GLU A 77 -5.88 -12.19 21.86
C GLU A 77 -6.31 -13.02 20.62
N ASN A 78 -7.58 -12.91 20.22
CA ASN A 78 -8.21 -13.72 19.17
C ASN A 78 -8.24 -13.07 17.78
N THR A 79 -7.44 -12.02 17.54
CA THR A 79 -7.39 -11.40 16.21
C THR A 79 -6.72 -12.31 15.18
N ASP A 80 -7.50 -12.77 14.19
CA ASP A 80 -6.98 -13.57 13.08
C ASP A 80 -5.99 -12.77 12.22
N TYR A 81 -4.79 -13.33 12.05
CA TYR A 81 -3.71 -12.71 11.31
C TYR A 81 -4.08 -12.34 9.87
N ASN A 82 -4.72 -13.26 9.14
CA ASN A 82 -5.05 -13.05 7.73
C ASN A 82 -6.11 -11.95 7.57
N SER A 83 -7.13 -11.97 8.42
CA SER A 83 -8.22 -10.99 8.43
C SER A 83 -7.71 -9.59 8.75
N LEU A 84 -6.92 -9.45 9.83
CA LEU A 84 -6.33 -8.15 10.21
C LEU A 84 -5.40 -7.61 9.13
N LYS A 85 -4.59 -8.48 8.53
CA LYS A 85 -3.66 -8.09 7.46
C LYS A 85 -4.40 -7.60 6.22
N GLU A 86 -5.44 -8.29 5.77
CA GLU A 86 -6.19 -7.87 4.59
C GLU A 86 -7.01 -6.59 4.85
N GLU A 87 -7.53 -6.41 6.07
CA GLU A 87 -8.15 -5.15 6.50
C GLU A 87 -7.15 -4.00 6.41
N LEU A 88 -6.00 -4.13 7.09
CA LEU A 88 -4.98 -3.09 7.13
C LEU A 88 -4.38 -2.82 5.75
N LYS A 89 -4.15 -3.85 4.93
CA LYS A 89 -3.67 -3.68 3.55
C LYS A 89 -4.65 -2.89 2.69
N SER A 90 -5.94 -3.15 2.83
CA SER A 90 -6.98 -2.38 2.14
C SER A 90 -6.97 -0.91 2.58
N LEU A 91 -6.76 -0.68 3.87
CA LEU A 91 -6.60 0.66 4.43
C LEU A 91 -5.35 1.37 3.91
N TRP A 92 -4.18 0.74 3.98
CA TRP A 92 -2.92 1.32 3.54
C TRP A 92 -3.00 1.72 2.08
N LYS A 93 -3.54 0.84 1.24
CA LYS A 93 -3.79 1.14 -0.17
C LYS A 93 -4.71 2.33 -0.37
N ARG A 94 -5.78 2.45 0.42
CA ARG A 94 -6.69 3.60 0.36
C ARG A 94 -5.97 4.89 0.77
N LYS A 95 -5.26 4.86 1.90
CA LYS A 95 -4.55 6.03 2.46
C LYS A 95 -3.36 6.48 1.61
N ALA A 96 -2.62 5.54 1.04
CA ALA A 96 -1.54 5.80 0.09
C ALA A 96 -2.01 6.53 -1.18
N ASN A 97 -3.30 6.44 -1.52
CA ASN A 97 -3.87 7.11 -2.69
C ASN A 97 -4.83 8.25 -2.36
N GLU A 98 -4.98 8.58 -1.07
CA GLU A 98 -5.84 9.68 -0.64
C GLU A 98 -5.26 10.99 -1.20
N GLY A 99 -6.11 11.77 -1.90
CA GLY A 99 -5.69 13.03 -2.53
C GLY A 99 -4.90 12.88 -3.84
N LYS A 100 -4.58 11.67 -4.31
CA LYS A 100 -3.97 11.48 -5.64
C LYS A 100 -5.00 11.69 -6.75
N GLU A 101 -4.58 12.35 -7.84
CA GLU A 101 -5.41 12.51 -9.04
C GLU A 101 -5.66 11.15 -9.70
N ILE A 102 -6.93 10.85 -9.98
CA ILE A 102 -7.33 9.66 -10.75
C ILE A 102 -7.32 10.04 -12.22
N TYR A 103 -6.60 9.25 -13.02
CA TYR A 103 -6.58 9.39 -14.46
C TYR A 103 -7.41 8.31 -15.11
N GLU A 104 -7.97 8.65 -16.28
CA GLU A 104 -8.72 7.72 -17.12
C GLU A 104 -8.02 7.53 -18.45
N GLY A 105 -8.15 6.33 -19.01
CA GLY A 105 -7.59 6.03 -20.32
C GLY A 105 -8.11 4.73 -20.91
N ILE A 106 -7.55 4.38 -22.06
CA ILE A 106 -7.85 3.17 -22.80
C ILE A 106 -6.56 2.38 -22.98
N VAL A 107 -6.59 1.08 -22.70
CA VAL A 107 -5.45 0.20 -22.96
C VAL A 107 -5.18 0.16 -24.47
N ASP A 108 -4.05 0.73 -24.88
CA ASP A 108 -3.67 0.90 -26.28
C ASP A 108 -2.87 -0.30 -26.79
N LYS A 109 -2.03 -0.87 -25.92
CA LYS A 109 -1.18 -2.03 -26.24
C LYS A 109 -0.95 -2.91 -25.03
N VAL A 110 -0.99 -4.22 -25.24
CA VAL A 110 -0.54 -5.24 -24.28
C VAL A 110 0.60 -6.03 -24.92
N LEU A 111 1.71 -6.16 -24.22
CA LEU A 111 2.91 -6.91 -24.63
C LEU A 111 2.78 -8.38 -24.20
N ASP A 112 3.61 -9.26 -24.75
CA ASP A 112 3.57 -10.71 -24.47
C ASP A 112 3.78 -11.06 -22.99
N ASN A 113 4.52 -10.21 -22.26
CA ASN A 113 4.72 -10.35 -20.81
C ASN A 113 3.54 -9.83 -19.98
N GLY A 114 2.48 -9.32 -20.63
CA GLY A 114 1.28 -8.72 -20.04
C GLY A 114 1.46 -7.29 -19.52
N ASN A 115 2.64 -6.69 -19.64
CA ASN A 115 2.80 -5.25 -19.46
C ASN A 115 2.18 -4.52 -20.65
N GLY A 116 1.95 -3.22 -20.54
CA GLY A 116 1.32 -2.51 -21.64
C GLY A 116 1.39 -1.00 -21.54
N PHE A 117 0.60 -0.37 -22.38
CA PHE A 117 0.48 1.08 -22.46
C PHE A 117 -0.99 1.49 -22.47
N ILE A 118 -1.29 2.56 -21.74
CA ILE A 118 -2.60 3.21 -21.71
C ILE A 118 -2.47 4.54 -22.46
N LYS A 119 -3.36 4.77 -23.43
CA LYS A 119 -3.59 6.12 -23.95
C LYS A 119 -4.46 6.89 -22.97
N TYR A 120 -3.98 8.05 -22.54
CA TYR A 120 -4.66 8.94 -21.61
C TYR A 120 -4.44 10.38 -22.06
N LYS A 121 -5.48 11.22 -22.02
CA LYS A 121 -5.48 12.56 -22.66
C LYS A 121 -5.20 12.44 -24.19
N GLU A 122 -5.49 13.47 -24.97
CA GLU A 122 -5.58 13.35 -26.45
C GLU A 122 -4.35 12.75 -27.14
N ASN A 123 -3.14 12.83 -26.57
CA ASN A 123 -1.92 12.30 -27.20
C ASN A 123 -0.86 11.75 -26.21
N LYS A 124 -1.23 11.41 -24.96
CA LYS A 124 -0.24 10.85 -24.02
C LYS A 124 -0.43 9.34 -23.86
N SER A 125 0.69 8.66 -23.65
CA SER A 125 0.73 7.23 -23.37
C SER A 125 1.56 6.98 -22.12
N ILE A 126 1.08 6.10 -21.25
CA ILE A 126 1.76 5.74 -20.01
C ILE A 126 1.91 4.23 -19.91
N PHE A 127 3.07 3.80 -19.44
CA PHE A 127 3.39 2.40 -19.24
C PHE A 127 2.66 1.86 -18.00
N PHE A 128 2.16 0.63 -18.07
CA PHE A 128 1.74 -0.14 -16.90
C PHE A 128 2.43 -1.50 -16.85
N LYS A 129 2.68 -1.97 -15.63
CA LYS A 129 3.17 -3.33 -15.39
C LYS A 129 1.98 -4.27 -15.19
N LYS A 130 2.10 -5.51 -15.67
CA LYS A 130 1.12 -6.57 -15.46
C LYS A 130 0.76 -6.71 -13.99
N ASP A 131 -0.54 -6.67 -13.68
CA ASP A 131 -1.07 -7.11 -12.40
C ASP A 131 -1.30 -8.63 -12.44
N LYS A 132 -0.98 -9.34 -11.35
CA LYS A 132 -1.26 -10.78 -11.23
C LYS A 132 -2.76 -11.07 -11.18
N ARG A 133 -3.56 -10.12 -10.68
CA ARG A 133 -4.99 -10.29 -10.41
C ARG A 133 -5.87 -9.95 -11.60
N ASN A 134 -5.44 -9.01 -12.45
CA ASN A 134 -6.24 -8.49 -13.56
C ASN A 134 -5.52 -8.70 -14.90
N LYS A 135 -6.23 -9.27 -15.88
CA LYS A 135 -5.79 -9.29 -17.29
C LYS A 135 -6.52 -8.19 -18.03
N PHE A 136 -5.78 -7.21 -18.52
CA PHE A 136 -6.31 -6.15 -19.38
C PHE A 136 -6.10 -6.52 -20.85
N ASN A 137 -7.06 -6.15 -21.69
CA ASN A 137 -7.04 -6.30 -23.14
C ASN A 137 -6.99 -4.93 -23.82
N VAL A 138 -6.52 -4.90 -25.06
CA VAL A 138 -6.56 -3.69 -25.89
C VAL A 138 -8.01 -3.24 -26.06
N GLY A 139 -8.26 -1.94 -25.85
CA GLY A 139 -9.60 -1.34 -25.88
C GLY A 139 -10.28 -1.22 -24.52
N ASP A 140 -9.76 -1.86 -23.46
CA ASP A 140 -10.34 -1.77 -22.12
C ASP A 140 -10.24 -0.33 -21.58
N LYS A 141 -11.38 0.21 -21.10
CA LYS A 141 -11.43 1.48 -20.38
C LYS A 141 -10.99 1.27 -18.94
N VAL A 142 -10.01 2.05 -18.50
CA VAL A 142 -9.39 1.91 -17.18
C VAL A 142 -9.25 3.24 -16.46
N ILE A 143 -9.25 3.16 -15.13
CA ILE A 143 -8.81 4.21 -14.24
C ILE A 143 -7.50 3.80 -13.56
N PHE A 144 -6.63 4.77 -13.28
CA PHE A 144 -5.30 4.53 -12.71
C PHE A 144 -4.75 5.76 -12.00
N TYR A 145 -3.67 5.56 -11.24
CA TYR A 145 -2.84 6.63 -10.66
C TYR A 145 -1.49 6.71 -11.36
N MET A 146 -0.87 7.88 -11.36
CA MET A 146 0.50 8.05 -11.86
C MET A 146 1.48 8.10 -10.71
N GLU A 147 2.54 7.29 -10.81
CA GLU A 147 3.63 7.29 -9.85
C GLU A 147 4.98 7.39 -10.54
N LYS A 148 5.94 8.01 -9.85
CA LYS A 148 7.32 8.06 -10.30
C LYS A 148 7.87 6.64 -10.38
N SER A 149 8.50 6.34 -11.50
CA SER A 149 9.14 5.06 -11.78
C SER A 149 10.52 5.31 -12.38
N TYR A 150 11.40 4.32 -12.29
CA TYR A 150 12.74 4.40 -12.87
C TYR A 150 12.86 3.42 -14.04
N ASP A 151 13.01 3.95 -15.25
CA ASP A 151 13.29 3.16 -16.44
C ASP A 151 14.77 2.78 -16.43
N ARG A 152 15.08 1.59 -15.91
CA ARG A 152 16.45 1.07 -15.84
C ARG A 152 17.12 0.97 -17.20
N LYS A 153 16.37 0.76 -18.29
CA LYS A 153 16.96 0.63 -19.63
C LYS A 153 17.40 1.97 -20.20
N LYS A 154 16.74 3.05 -19.77
CA LYS A 154 17.02 4.42 -20.23
C LYS A 154 17.68 5.29 -19.17
N GLU A 155 18.03 4.68 -18.03
CA GLU A 155 18.63 5.29 -16.84
C GLU A 155 17.95 6.60 -16.39
N LYS A 156 16.62 6.67 -16.53
CA LYS A 156 15.88 7.91 -16.30
C LYS A 156 14.63 7.71 -15.46
N TYR A 157 14.29 8.74 -14.69
CA TYR A 157 12.98 8.84 -14.06
C TYR A 157 11.90 9.00 -15.13
N SER A 158 10.79 8.31 -14.91
CA SER A 158 9.60 8.28 -15.76
C SER A 158 8.36 8.18 -14.89
N GLU A 159 7.19 8.15 -15.50
CA GLU A 159 5.93 7.89 -14.80
C GLU A 159 5.37 6.55 -15.28
N ALA A 160 4.74 5.83 -14.36
CA ALA A 160 4.03 4.59 -14.67
C ALA A 160 2.62 4.65 -14.09
N ALA A 161 1.69 4.02 -14.78
CA ALA A 161 0.35 3.81 -14.30
C ALA A 161 0.34 2.68 -13.27
N THR A 162 -0.22 2.95 -12.10
CA THR A 162 -0.33 2.00 -11.00
C THR A 162 -1.80 1.82 -10.58
N GLN A 163 -2.05 0.68 -9.94
CA GLN A 163 -3.37 0.28 -9.42
C GLN A 163 -4.51 0.35 -10.45
N LEU A 164 -4.25 -0.08 -11.68
CA LEU A 164 -5.24 -0.09 -12.76
C LEU A 164 -6.52 -0.85 -12.37
N ARG A 165 -7.67 -0.28 -12.71
CA ARG A 165 -9.00 -0.89 -12.55
C ARG A 165 -9.86 -0.59 -13.76
N TYR A 166 -10.80 -1.48 -14.06
CA TYR A 166 -11.83 -1.21 -15.06
C TYR A 166 -12.64 0.02 -14.67
N LYS A 167 -12.86 0.92 -15.64
CA LYS A 167 -13.83 2.00 -15.49
C LYS A 167 -15.23 1.38 -15.64
N LYS A 168 -16.04 1.47 -14.58
CA LYS A 168 -17.45 1.07 -14.61
C LYS A 168 -18.26 2.05 -15.43
#